data_AF-A0A5P9IXL5-F1
#
_entry.id   AF-A0A5P9IXL5-F1
#
_cell.length_a   1.000
_cell.length_b   1.000
_cell.length_c   1.000
_cell.angle_alpha   90.00
_cell.angle_beta   90.00
_cell.angle_gamma   90.00
#
_symmetry.space_group_name_H-M   'P 1'
#
loop_
_entity.id
_entity.type
_entity.pdbx_description
1 polymer ?
#
loop_
_entity_poly.entity_id
_entity_poly.type
_entity_poly.pdbx_seq_one_letter_code
_entity_poly.pdbx_strand_id
1 'polypeptide(L)'
;MWFYVILAVVLIKTSLLGLGVVSMAIALCAWLLLRLGVVAIHPSMKQGFRRLFKVAFLLHLSVYVALILKLLLIDSFDDIPAFIVGHLLIHHLMSAVIGATVIFMLIRRYFYYKGLHKSTS
;
A
#
# COMPACT_ATOMS: atom_id res chain seq x y z
N MET A 1 -15.54 -9.76 -3.96
CA MET A 1 -15.35 -8.30 -3.70
C MET A 1 -14.83 -8.04 -2.28
N TRP A 2 -15.54 -8.52 -1.25
CA TRP A 2 -15.16 -8.34 0.17
C TRP A 2 -13.74 -8.75 0.52
N PHE A 3 -13.24 -9.87 -0.02
CA PHE A 3 -11.87 -10.33 0.18
C PHE A 3 -10.82 -9.24 -0.10
N TYR A 4 -10.92 -8.53 -1.23
CA TYR A 4 -9.98 -7.46 -1.58
C TYR A 4 -10.17 -6.18 -0.77
N VAL A 5 -11.38 -5.92 -0.28
CA VAL A 5 -11.63 -4.83 0.68
C VAL A 5 -10.95 -5.13 2.01
N ILE A 6 -11.07 -6.36 2.51
CA ILE A 6 -10.40 -6.80 3.75
C ILE A 6 -8.89 -6.67 3.59
N LEU A 7 -8.31 -7.16 2.49
CA LEU A 7 -6.88 -7.00 2.22
C LEU A 7 -6.45 -5.54 2.17
N ALA A 8 -7.24 -4.65 1.58
CA ALA A 8 -6.95 -3.22 1.57
C ALA A 8 -7.00 -2.62 2.99
N VAL A 9 -7.98 -3.00 3.81
CA VAL A 9 -8.08 -2.53 5.22
C VAL A 9 -6.91 -3.04 6.06
N VAL A 10 -6.53 -4.31 5.92
CA VAL A 10 -5.35 -4.87 6.59
C VAL A 10 -4.08 -4.14 6.14
N LEU A 11 -3.94 -3.86 4.84
CA LEU A 11 -2.81 -3.09 4.31
C LEU A 11 -2.76 -1.67 4.88
N ILE A 12 -3.90 -1.00 5.00
CA ILE A 12 -3.99 0.33 5.61
C ILE A 12 -3.53 0.25 7.07
N LYS A 13 -4.10 -0.68 7.85
CA LYS A 13 -3.79 -0.82 9.28
C LYS A 13 -2.31 -1.15 9.51
N THR A 14 -1.76 -2.07 8.74
CA THR A 14 -0.34 -2.46 8.83
C THR A 14 0.60 -1.32 8.43
N SER A 15 0.22 -0.51 7.42
CA SER A 15 0.96 0.71 7.06
C SER A 15 0.91 1.76 8.18
N LEU A 16 -0.24 1.97 8.81
CA LEU A 16 -0.36 2.92 9.93
C LEU A 16 0.43 2.50 11.17
N LEU A 17 0.59 1.20 11.40
CA LEU A 17 1.48 0.65 12.44
C LEU A 17 2.97 0.73 12.05
N GLY A 18 3.28 1.19 10.84
CA GLY A 18 4.63 1.25 10.29
C GLY A 18 5.30 -0.10 10.08
N LEU A 19 4.52 -1.16 9.86
CA LEU A 19 5.00 -2.48 9.45
C LEU A 19 5.20 -2.53 7.93
N GLY A 20 6.04 -1.62 7.41
CA GLY A 20 6.19 -1.35 5.97
C GLY A 20 6.53 -2.58 5.12
N VAL A 21 7.32 -3.52 5.65
CA VAL A 21 7.69 -4.75 4.92
C VAL A 21 6.47 -5.66 4.79
N VAL A 22 5.69 -5.76 5.87
CA VAL A 22 4.48 -6.59 5.92
C VAL A 22 3.42 -6.01 4.99
N SER A 23 3.19 -4.69 5.04
CA SER A 23 2.25 -4.03 4.13
C SER A 23 2.69 -4.15 2.66
N MET A 24 3.99 -4.08 2.37
CA MET A 24 4.54 -4.31 1.04
C MET A 24 4.29 -5.75 0.55
N ALA A 25 4.53 -6.75 1.41
CA ALA A 25 4.26 -8.16 1.08
C ALA A 25 2.76 -8.40 0.82
N ILE A 26 1.88 -7.85 1.65
CA ILE A 26 0.43 -7.93 1.45
C ILE A 26 0.02 -7.26 0.13
N ALA A 27 0.58 -6.08 -0.18
CA ALA A 27 0.32 -5.37 -1.43
C ALA A 27 0.72 -6.20 -2.65
N LEU A 28 1.91 -6.80 -2.60
CA LEU A 28 2.44 -7.67 -3.66
C LEU A 28 1.58 -8.91 -3.85
N CYS A 29 1.27 -9.63 -2.76
CA CYS A 29 0.42 -10.82 -2.81
C CYS A 29 -0.97 -10.49 -3.35
N ALA A 30 -1.62 -9.43 -2.86
CA ALA A 30 -2.94 -9.02 -3.34
C ALA A 30 -2.92 -8.62 -4.84
N TRP A 31 -1.86 -7.93 -5.27
CA TRP A 31 -1.67 -7.58 -6.68
C TRP A 31 -1.46 -8.81 -7.57
N LEU A 32 -0.66 -9.80 -7.12
CA LEU A 32 -0.45 -11.06 -7.83
C LEU A 32 -1.72 -11.89 -7.89
N LEU A 33 -2.47 -12.04 -6.80
CA LEU A 33 -3.76 -12.74 -6.77
C LEU A 33 -4.75 -12.14 -7.79
N LEU A 34 -4.80 -10.81 -7.91
CA LEU A 34 -5.62 -10.13 -8.93
C LEU A 34 -5.12 -10.33 -10.35
N ARG A 35 -3.79 -10.40 -10.55
CA ARG A 35 -3.17 -10.61 -11.86
C ARG A 35 -3.40 -12.03 -12.36
N LEU A 36 -3.24 -13.01 -11.48
CA LEU A 36 -3.40 -14.44 -11.76
C LEU A 36 -4.88 -14.87 -11.80
N GLY A 37 -5.80 -14.01 -11.34
CA GLY A 37 -7.23 -14.30 -11.38
C GLY A 37 -7.69 -15.39 -10.41
N VAL A 38 -6.91 -15.64 -9.36
CA VAL A 38 -7.16 -16.69 -8.35
C VAL A 38 -8.48 -16.50 -7.63
N VAL A 39 -8.89 -15.25 -7.38
CA VAL A 39 -10.17 -14.92 -6.72
C VAL A 39 -11.04 -14.12 -7.68
N ALA A 40 -12.27 -14.61 -7.88
CA ALA A 40 -13.24 -13.97 -8.75
C ALA A 40 -13.58 -12.53 -8.27
N ILE A 41 -13.51 -11.58 -9.20
CA ILE A 41 -13.92 -10.20 -8.98
C ILE A 41 -14.66 -9.69 -10.21
N HIS A 42 -15.68 -8.87 -9.98
CA HIS A 42 -16.43 -8.23 -11.05
C HIS A 42 -15.47 -7.43 -11.97
N PRO A 43 -15.57 -7.55 -13.31
CA PRO A 43 -14.63 -6.96 -14.25
C PRO A 43 -14.50 -5.44 -14.11
N SER A 44 -15.61 -4.73 -13.86
CA SER A 44 -15.59 -3.28 -13.59
C SER A 44 -14.77 -2.90 -12.35
N MET A 45 -14.62 -3.83 -11.41
CA MET A 45 -13.85 -3.65 -10.18
C MET A 45 -12.43 -4.24 -10.27
N LYS A 46 -12.10 -5.06 -11.27
CA LYS A 46 -10.77 -5.68 -11.33
C LYS A 46 -9.65 -4.65 -11.46
N GLN A 47 -9.79 -3.72 -12.41
CA GLN A 47 -8.68 -2.84 -12.79
C GLN A 47 -8.28 -1.83 -11.73
N GLY A 48 -9.24 -1.25 -11.00
CA GLY A 48 -8.89 -0.26 -9.99
C GLY A 48 -8.44 -0.86 -8.66
N PHE A 49 -8.86 -2.07 -8.27
CA PHE A 49 -8.21 -2.79 -7.16
C PHE A 49 -6.77 -3.17 -7.55
N ARG A 50 -6.56 -3.61 -8.80
CA ARG A 50 -5.21 -3.88 -9.31
C ARG A 50 -4.33 -2.63 -9.26
N ARG A 51 -4.86 -1.45 -9.60
CA ARG A 51 -4.14 -0.17 -9.46
C ARG A 51 -3.88 0.17 -7.99
N LEU A 52 -4.86 0.01 -7.10
CA LEU A 52 -4.70 0.27 -5.66
C LEU A 52 -3.53 -0.52 -5.06
N PHE A 53 -3.51 -1.84 -5.25
CA PHE A 53 -2.43 -2.67 -4.70
C PHE A 53 -1.09 -2.43 -5.40
N LYS A 54 -1.08 -2.14 -6.70
CA LYS A 54 0.15 -1.78 -7.43
C LYS A 54 0.75 -0.47 -6.89
N VAL A 55 -0.08 0.57 -6.70
CA VAL A 55 0.37 1.86 -6.17
C VAL A 55 0.88 1.70 -4.74
N ALA A 56 0.15 0.98 -3.89
CA ALA A 56 0.58 0.71 -2.52
C ALA A 56 1.93 -0.02 -2.46
N PHE A 57 2.13 -1.04 -3.31
CA PHE A 57 3.40 -1.76 -3.42
C PHE A 57 4.53 -0.84 -3.89
N LEU A 58 4.32 -0.07 -4.97
CA LEU A 58 5.35 0.82 -5.51
C LEU A 58 5.75 1.93 -4.54
N LEU A 59 4.80 2.48 -3.77
CA LEU A 59 5.11 3.49 -2.76
C LEU A 59 5.92 2.91 -1.60
N HIS A 60 5.57 1.72 -1.10
CA HIS A 60 6.39 1.07 -0.08
C HIS A 60 7.80 0.76 -0.63
N LEU A 61 7.87 0.23 -1.85
CA LEU A 61 9.13 -0.06 -2.52
C LEU A 61 9.98 1.20 -2.68
N SER A 62 9.40 2.35 -3.05
CA SER A 62 10.16 3.59 -3.20
C SER A 62 10.70 4.11 -1.88
N VAL A 63 9.94 3.97 -0.78
CA VAL A 63 10.43 4.29 0.58
C VAL A 63 11.61 3.40 0.93
N TYR A 64 11.53 2.09 0.68
CA TYR A 64 12.64 1.18 0.95
C TYR A 64 13.87 1.46 0.08
N VAL A 65 13.69 1.76 -1.21
CA VAL A 65 14.80 2.17 -2.08
C VAL A 65 15.47 3.44 -1.56
N ALA A 66 14.69 4.46 -1.18
CA ALA A 66 15.24 5.69 -0.62
C ALA A 66 16.03 5.45 0.68
N LEU A 67 15.55 4.53 1.54
CA LEU A 67 16.24 4.15 2.77
C LEU A 67 17.54 3.40 2.51
N ILE A 68 17.56 2.49 1.53
CA ILE A 68 18.78 1.77 1.11
C ILE A 68 19.79 2.77 0.54
N LEU A 69 19.37 3.71 -0.31
CA LEU A 69 20.25 4.76 -0.82
C LEU A 69 20.82 5.61 0.30
N LYS A 70 20.00 5.98 1.29
CA LYS A 70 20.46 6.72 2.47
C LYS A 70 21.47 5.93 3.31
N LEU A 71 21.30 4.60 3.40
CA LEU A 71 22.24 3.72 4.10
C LEU A 71 23.61 3.67 3.39
N LEU A 72 23.62 3.65 2.05
CA LEU A 72 24.84 3.66 1.24
C LEU A 72 25.61 4.98 1.29
N LEU A 73 24.97 6.06 1.74
CA LEU A 73 25.54 7.41 1.87
C LEU A 73 26.05 7.70 3.30
N ILE A 74 26.09 6.71 4.18
CA ILE A 74 26.64 6.86 5.52
C ILE A 74 28.17 6.82 5.44
N ASP A 75 28.81 7.90 5.89
CA ASP A 75 30.27 8.04 5.87
C ASP A 75 30.93 7.58 7.18
N SER A 76 30.22 7.64 8.32
CA SER A 76 30.75 7.22 9.64
C SER A 76 29.78 6.32 10.42
N PHE A 77 30.34 5.45 11.28
CA PHE A 77 29.56 4.67 12.24
C PHE A 77 28.81 5.54 13.27
N ASP A 78 29.27 6.77 13.50
CA ASP A 78 28.61 7.75 14.37
C ASP A 78 27.26 8.24 13.82
N ASP A 79 27.02 8.08 12.52
CA ASP A 79 25.78 8.49 11.87
C ASP A 79 24.68 7.42 11.95
N ILE A 80 25.01 6.21 12.41
CA ILE A 80 24.05 5.09 12.52
C ILE A 80 22.86 5.45 13.43
N PRO A 81 23.02 6.04 14.64
CA PRO A 81 21.90 6.44 15.46
C PRO A 81 21.01 7.48 14.78
N ALA A 82 21.61 8.48 14.12
CA ALA A 82 20.89 9.49 13.35
C ALA A 82 20.14 8.88 12.16
N PHE A 83 20.74 7.88 11.50
CA PHE A 83 20.09 7.10 10.46
C PHE A 83 18.89 6.31 10.98
N ILE A 84 18.99 5.64 12.13
CA ILE A 84 17.89 4.86 12.72
C ILE A 84 16.72 5.78 13.09
N VAL A 85 16.97 6.91 13.75
CA VAL A 85 15.93 7.88 14.13
C VAL A 85 15.28 8.47 12.88
N GLY A 86 16.09 8.89 11.91
CA GLY A 86 15.60 9.41 10.63
C GLY A 86 14.83 8.35 9.84
N HIS A 87 15.28 7.10 9.86
CA HIS A 87 14.60 5.95 9.25
C HIS A 87 13.22 5.78 9.88
N LEU A 88 13.12 5.69 11.22
CA LEU A 88 11.85 5.52 11.92
C LEU A 88 10.88 6.65 11.59
N LEU A 89 11.33 7.90 11.63
CA LEU A 89 10.49 9.07 11.40
C LEU A 89 10.00 9.15 9.95
N ILE A 90 10.92 9.07 8.98
CA ILE A 90 10.57 9.16 7.55
C ILE A 90 9.74 7.94 7.14
N HIS A 91 10.11 6.74 7.58
CA HIS A 91 9.39 5.52 7.27
C HIS A 91 7.96 5.54 7.83
N HIS A 92 7.76 5.96 9.08
CA HIS A 92 6.41 6.10 9.66
C HIS A 92 5.60 7.17 8.95
N LEU A 93 6.18 8.36 8.71
CA LEU A 93 5.49 9.44 8.02
C LEU A 93 5.04 9.00 6.63
N MET A 94 5.94 8.38 5.86
CA MET A 94 5.61 7.86 4.54
C MET A 94 4.59 6.73 4.60
N SER A 95 4.69 5.82 5.57
CA SER A 95 3.70 4.75 5.74
C SER A 95 2.30 5.31 6.05
N ALA A 96 2.21 6.40 6.83
CA ALA A 96 0.95 7.11 7.06
C ALA A 96 0.40 7.74 5.77
N VAL A 97 1.24 8.39 4.96
CA VAL A 97 0.87 8.96 3.66
C VAL A 97 0.39 7.87 2.70
N ILE A 98 1.05 6.70 2.68
CA ILE A 98 0.63 5.56 1.85
C ILE A 98 -0.72 5.03 2.33
N GLY A 99 -0.90 4.86 3.64
CA GLY A 99 -2.19 4.48 4.24
C GLY A 99 -3.31 5.43 3.82
N ALA A 100 -3.10 6.74 3.94
CA ALA A 100 -4.05 7.76 3.52
C ALA A 100 -4.36 7.68 2.02
N THR A 101 -3.35 7.49 1.18
CA THR A 101 -3.51 7.31 -0.28
C THR A 101 -4.38 6.09 -0.59
N VAL A 102 -4.13 4.96 0.06
CA VAL A 102 -4.92 3.74 -0.12
C VAL A 102 -6.36 3.94 0.36
N ILE A 103 -6.57 4.59 1.51
CA ILE A 103 -7.90 4.95 2.02
C ILE A 103 -8.66 5.76 0.96
N PHE A 104 -8.05 6.82 0.43
CA PHE A 104 -8.68 7.67 -0.58
C PHE A 104 -9.08 6.88 -1.84
N MET A 105 -8.16 6.03 -2.34
CA MET A 105 -8.44 5.16 -3.49
C MET A 105 -9.58 4.17 -3.19
N LEU A 106 -9.62 3.59 -1.99
CA LEU A 106 -10.64 2.63 -1.56
C LEU A 106 -12.02 3.31 -1.45
N ILE A 107 -12.10 4.50 -0.85
CA ILE A 107 -13.34 5.26 -0.70
C ILE A 107 -13.91 5.64 -2.07
N ARG A 108 -13.10 6.21 -2.96
CA ARG A 108 -13.54 6.55 -4.33
C ARG A 108 -14.14 5.33 -5.04
N ARG A 109 -13.58 4.17 -4.79
CA ARG A 109 -13.98 2.90 -5.41
C ARG A 109 -15.27 2.33 -4.83
N TYR A 110 -15.45 2.48 -3.53
CA TYR A 110 -16.70 2.16 -2.86
C TYR A 110 -17.85 3.02 -3.41
N PHE A 111 -17.65 4.33 -3.56
CA PHE A 111 -18.65 5.21 -4.17
C PHE A 111 -18.94 4.88 -5.63
N TYR A 112 -17.91 4.55 -6.42
CA TYR A 112 -18.10 4.09 -7.80
C TYR A 112 -18.96 2.83 -7.88
N TYR A 113 -18.72 1.85 -6.99
CA TYR A 113 -19.54 0.64 -6.92
C TYR A 113 -20.98 0.93 -6.50
N LYS A 114 -21.18 1.78 -5.49
CA LYS A 114 -22.51 2.18 -5.03
C LYS A 114 -23.30 2.92 -6.11
N GLY A 115 -22.63 3.75 -6.92
CA GLY A 115 -23.23 4.45 -8.05
C GLY A 115 -23.68 3.50 -9.16
N LEU A 116 -22.84 2.52 -9.52
CA LEU A 116 -23.21 1.46 -10.47
C LEU A 116 -24.48 0.71 -10.04
N HIS A 117 -24.56 0.33 -8.76
CA HIS A 117 -25.68 -0.45 -8.24
C HIS A 117 -27.01 0.32 -8.17
N LYS A 118 -26.96 1.67 -8.06
CA LYS A 118 -28.13 2.55 -8.13
C LYS A 118 -28.63 2.79 -9.56
N SER A 119 -27.80 2.60 -10.57
CA SER A 119 -28.16 2.80 -11.98
C SER A 119 -28.82 1.56 -12.62
N THR A 120 -28.71 0.40 -11.96
CA THR A 120 -29.22 -0.90 -12.44
C THR A 120 -30.42 -1.42 -11.66
N SER A 121 -30.93 -0.65 -10.68
CA SER A 121 -32.19 -0.92 -9.96
C SER A 121 -33.27 0.05 -10.43
#